data_AF-A0A444J6C9-F1
#
_entry.id   AF-A0A444J6C9-F1
#
_cell.length_a   1.000
_cell.length_b   1.000
_cell.length_c   1.000
_cell.angle_alpha   90.00
_cell.angle_beta   90.00
_cell.angle_gamma   90.00
#
_symmetry.space_group_name_H-M   'P 1'
#
loop_
_entity.id
_entity.type
_entity.pdbx_description
1 polymer ?
#
loop_
_entity_poly.entity_id
_entity_poly.type
_entity_poly.pdbx_seq_one_letter_code
_entity_poly.pdbx_strand_id
1 'polypeptide(L)'
;MTEQEALDSISDDWGKNIPPAELKERAEKMWPSVVRGLAEERGIRFSPTDTTDKIVSKIAKKQGLSKSKTLQSLRDTCLQNSKIDIFIEKYGHLFKQDKHGELSYSLPMLRKITGLDL
;
A
#
# COMPACT_ATOMS: atom_id res chain seq x y z
N MET A 1 25.96 -10.11 -0.67
CA MET A 1 24.55 -10.50 -0.80
C MET A 1 23.96 -9.74 -1.98
N THR A 2 23.45 -10.46 -2.97
CA THR A 2 22.68 -9.91 -4.09
C THR A 2 21.23 -9.70 -3.66
N GLU A 3 20.45 -8.94 -4.44
CA GLU A 3 19.02 -8.75 -4.16
C GLU A 3 18.25 -10.08 -4.20
N GLN A 4 18.59 -10.97 -5.13
CA GLN A 4 17.94 -12.26 -5.26
C GLN A 4 18.22 -13.15 -4.03
N GLU A 5 19.48 -13.19 -3.56
CA GLU A 5 19.83 -13.91 -2.33
C GLU A 5 19.06 -13.39 -1.10
N ALA A 6 18.86 -12.07 -1.01
CA ALA A 6 18.05 -11.47 0.04
C ALA A 6 16.57 -11.88 -0.07
N LEU A 7 16.00 -11.86 -1.28
CA LEU A 7 14.61 -12.29 -1.52
C LEU A 7 14.38 -13.79 -1.27
N ASP A 8 15.36 -14.63 -1.60
CA ASP A 8 15.32 -16.07 -1.38
C ASP A 8 15.41 -16.43 0.11
N SER A 9 16.03 -15.56 0.92
CA SER A 9 16.06 -15.73 2.38
C SER A 9 14.72 -15.45 3.08
N ILE A 10 13.78 -14.81 2.38
CA ILE A 10 12.45 -14.49 2.90
C ILE A 10 11.49 -15.60 2.44
N SER A 11 10.75 -16.19 3.38
CA SER A 11 9.76 -17.22 3.05
C SER A 11 8.69 -16.70 2.09
N ASP A 12 8.26 -17.51 1.12
CA ASP A 12 7.19 -17.16 0.19
C ASP A 12 5.84 -16.91 0.90
N ASP A 13 5.65 -17.50 2.08
CA ASP A 13 4.45 -17.34 2.89
C ASP A 13 4.53 -16.20 3.93
N TRP A 14 5.58 -15.39 3.93
CA TRP A 14 5.81 -14.34 4.94
C TRP A 14 4.57 -13.46 5.16
N GLY A 15 3.86 -13.11 4.09
CA GLY A 15 2.66 -12.26 4.12
C GLY A 15 1.45 -12.92 4.78
N LYS A 16 1.40 -14.26 4.85
CA LYS A 16 0.35 -15.02 5.57
C LYS A 16 0.59 -15.05 7.07
N ASN A 17 1.85 -14.85 7.49
CA ASN A 17 2.26 -14.84 8.89
C ASN A 17 2.05 -13.47 9.56
N ILE A 18 1.55 -12.47 8.83
CA ILE A 18 1.22 -11.17 9.42
C ILE A 18 -0.07 -11.29 10.24
N PRO A 19 -0.06 -10.96 11.54
CA PRO A 19 -1.27 -10.93 12.36
C PRO A 19 -2.37 -10.07 11.72
N PRO A 20 -3.62 -10.56 11.61
CA PRO A 20 -4.72 -9.80 11.03
C PRO A 20 -4.98 -8.45 11.72
N ALA A 21 -4.73 -8.37 13.03
CA ALA A 21 -4.86 -7.14 13.80
C ALA A 21 -3.82 -6.08 13.38
N GLU A 22 -2.57 -6.48 13.14
CA GLU A 22 -1.48 -5.60 12.69
C GLU A 22 -1.80 -5.03 11.29
N LEU A 23 -2.24 -5.89 10.36
CA LEU A 23 -2.65 -5.46 9.02
C LEU A 23 -3.80 -4.45 9.07
N LYS A 24 -4.80 -4.70 9.92
CA LYS A 24 -5.94 -3.81 10.06
C LYS A 24 -5.52 -2.45 10.62
N GLU A 25 -4.71 -2.44 11.67
CA GLU A 25 -4.23 -1.20 12.29
C GLU A 25 -3.42 -0.34 11.30
N ARG A 26 -2.50 -0.96 10.54
CA ARG A 26 -1.71 -0.27 9.52
C ARG A 26 -2.60 0.27 8.40
N ALA A 27 -3.57 -0.52 7.93
CA ALA A 27 -4.48 -0.09 6.87
C ALA A 27 -5.35 1.09 7.29
N GLU A 28 -5.81 1.12 8.55
CA GLU A 28 -6.57 2.25 9.11
C GLU A 28 -5.73 3.52 9.20
N LYS A 29 -4.44 3.42 9.57
CA LYS A 29 -3.51 4.57 9.57
C LYS A 29 -3.26 5.12 8.16
N MET A 30 -3.21 4.25 7.15
CA MET A 30 -2.98 4.66 5.75
C MET A 30 -4.22 5.27 5.07
N TRP A 31 -5.42 4.97 5.59
CA TRP A 31 -6.69 5.34 4.96
C TRP A 31 -6.77 6.82 4.52
N PRO A 32 -6.46 7.82 5.37
CA PRO A 32 -6.56 9.21 4.96
C PRO A 32 -5.61 9.56 3.81
N SER A 33 -4.37 9.08 3.86
CA SER A 33 -3.35 9.34 2.86
C SER A 33 -3.67 8.69 1.52
N VAL A 34 -4.14 7.43 1.53
CA VAL A 34 -4.53 6.71 0.31
C VAL A 34 -5.73 7.39 -0.37
N VAL A 35 -6.75 7.76 0.40
CA VAL A 35 -7.94 8.46 -0.12
C VAL A 35 -7.56 9.80 -0.74
N ARG A 36 -6.73 10.60 -0.06
CA ARG A 36 -6.29 11.91 -0.54
C ARG A 36 -5.38 11.78 -1.76
N GLY A 37 -4.40 10.88 -1.71
CA GLY A 37 -3.49 10.63 -2.83
C GLY A 37 -4.23 10.20 -4.11
N LEU A 38 -5.20 9.28 -4.00
CA LEU A 38 -6.01 8.89 -5.16
C LEU A 38 -6.87 10.07 -5.66
N ALA A 39 -7.40 10.90 -4.77
CA ALA A 39 -8.14 12.09 -5.17
C ALA A 39 -7.25 13.10 -5.92
N GLU A 40 -6.02 13.32 -5.45
CA GLU A 40 -5.03 14.20 -6.09
C GLU A 40 -4.61 13.68 -7.46
N GLU A 41 -4.25 12.39 -7.58
CA GLU A 41 -3.90 11.73 -8.84
C GLU A 41 -5.03 11.89 -9.88
N ARG A 42 -6.28 11.83 -9.42
CA ARG A 42 -7.47 11.98 -10.27
C ARG A 42 -7.90 13.43 -10.45
N GLY A 43 -7.15 14.41 -9.96
CA GLY A 43 -7.46 15.83 -10.09
C GLY A 43 -8.80 16.22 -9.44
N ILE A 44 -9.13 15.62 -8.30
CA ILE A 44 -10.34 15.93 -7.52
C ILE A 44 -9.99 16.98 -6.49
N ARG A 45 -10.67 18.12 -6.54
CA ARG A 45 -10.49 19.18 -5.56
C ARG A 45 -11.20 18.83 -4.25
N PHE A 46 -10.45 18.90 -3.15
CA PHE A 46 -10.98 18.78 -1.78
C PHE A 46 -10.36 19.86 -0.90
N SER A 47 -11.12 20.27 0.12
CA SER A 47 -10.64 21.23 1.14
C SER A 47 -10.00 20.48 2.31
N PRO A 48 -9.16 21.15 3.13
CA PRO A 48 -8.59 20.54 4.34
C PRO A 48 -9.67 20.02 5.32
N THR A 49 -10.85 20.63 5.29
CA THR A 49 -12.03 20.30 6.10
C THR A 49 -12.88 19.17 5.52
N ASP A 50 -12.63 18.73 4.28
CA ASP A 50 -13.37 17.62 3.70
C ASP A 50 -13.01 16.32 4.44
N THR A 51 -14.03 15.60 4.90
CA THR A 51 -13.87 14.27 5.49
C THR A 51 -13.46 13.25 4.42
N THR A 52 -12.79 12.18 4.84
CA THR A 52 -12.43 11.08 3.94
C THR A 52 -13.65 10.51 3.21
N ASP A 53 -14.78 10.30 3.89
CA ASP A 53 -16.01 9.81 3.27
C ASP A 53 -16.57 10.73 2.17
N LYS A 54 -16.46 12.05 2.36
CA LYS A 54 -16.83 13.04 1.34
C LYS A 54 -15.90 12.97 0.14
N ILE A 55 -14.60 12.78 0.37
CA ILE A 55 -13.60 12.62 -0.70
C ILE A 55 -13.87 11.32 -1.48
N VAL A 56 -14.11 10.20 -0.79
CA VAL A 56 -14.52 8.92 -1.42
C VAL A 56 -15.74 9.10 -2.31
N SER A 57 -16.75 9.83 -1.84
CA SER A 57 -17.98 10.09 -2.62
C SER A 57 -17.68 10.90 -3.88
N LYS A 58 -16.76 11.87 -3.82
CA LYS A 58 -16.27 12.62 -4.99
C LYS A 58 -15.49 11.72 -5.96
N ILE A 59 -14.65 10.81 -5.45
CA ILE A 59 -13.91 9.82 -6.27
C ILE A 59 -14.90 8.93 -7.03
N ALA A 60 -15.86 8.33 -6.32
CA ALA A 60 -16.86 7.45 -6.91
C ALA A 60 -17.64 8.16 -8.03
N LYS A 61 -18.09 9.41 -7.79
CA LYS A 61 -18.79 10.22 -8.79
C LYS A 61 -17.93 10.51 -10.02
N LYS A 62 -16.65 10.86 -9.84
CA LYS A 62 -15.76 11.18 -10.97
C LYS A 62 -15.42 9.94 -11.82
N GLN A 63 -15.38 8.77 -11.20
CA GLN A 63 -15.09 7.51 -11.90
C GLN A 63 -16.34 6.84 -12.50
N GLY A 64 -17.54 7.35 -12.22
CA GLY A 64 -18.79 6.69 -12.61
C GLY A 64 -18.99 5.33 -11.92
N LEU A 65 -18.39 5.13 -10.74
CA LEU A 65 -18.48 3.89 -9.98
C LEU A 65 -19.42 4.06 -8.78
N SER A 66 -19.91 2.93 -8.25
CA SER A 66 -20.64 2.93 -6.98
C SER A 66 -19.68 3.25 -5.83
N LYS A 67 -20.18 3.97 -4.82
CA LYS A 67 -19.42 4.28 -3.60
C LYS A 67 -18.88 3.01 -2.93
N SER A 68 -19.66 1.93 -2.93
CA SER A 68 -19.25 0.62 -2.39
C SER A 68 -18.04 0.05 -3.13
N LYS A 69 -18.02 0.09 -4.47
CA LYS A 69 -16.88 -0.40 -5.27
C LYS A 69 -15.62 0.43 -5.04
N THR A 70 -15.77 1.76 -4.95
CA THR A 70 -14.66 2.66 -4.63
C THR A 70 -14.11 2.41 -3.22
N LEU A 71 -14.99 2.21 -2.23
CA LEU A 71 -14.58 1.87 -0.86
C LEU A 71 -13.79 0.57 -0.82
N GLN A 72 -14.26 -0.47 -1.51
CA GLN A 72 -13.55 -1.75 -1.55
C GLN A 72 -12.17 -1.61 -2.16
N SER A 73 -12.06 -0.96 -3.33
CA SER A 73 -10.77 -0.73 -3.99
C SER A 73 -9.79 0.06 -3.11
N LEU A 74 -10.26 1.10 -2.41
CA LEU A 74 -9.41 1.88 -1.50
C LEU A 74 -8.93 1.03 -0.31
N ARG A 75 -9.80 0.16 0.24
CA ARG A 75 -9.43 -0.76 1.31
C ARG A 75 -8.38 -1.76 0.84
N ASP A 76 -8.55 -2.32 -0.34
CA ASP A 76 -7.59 -3.25 -0.93
C ASP A 76 -6.23 -2.57 -1.13
N THR A 77 -6.21 -1.31 -1.61
CA THR A 77 -4.98 -0.51 -1.70
C THR A 77 -4.33 -0.28 -0.34
N CYS A 78 -5.11 0.06 0.71
CA CYS A 78 -4.57 0.24 2.05
C CYS A 78 -3.94 -1.05 2.59
N LEU A 79 -4.57 -2.21 2.32
CA LEU A 79 -4.02 -3.52 2.70
C LEU A 79 -2.72 -3.83 1.97
N GLN A 80 -2.63 -3.54 0.67
CA GLN A 80 -1.39 -3.75 -0.10
C GLN A 80 -0.26 -2.83 0.38
N ASN A 81 -0.56 -1.54 0.61
CA ASN A 81 0.42 -0.62 1.16
C ASN A 81 0.88 -1.04 2.57
N SER A 82 -0.02 -1.58 3.39
CA SER A 82 0.32 -2.10 4.72
C SER A 82 1.28 -3.28 4.64
N LYS A 83 1.12 -4.16 3.65
CA LYS A 83 2.07 -5.25 3.42
C LYS A 83 3.44 -4.73 3.02
N ILE A 84 3.50 -3.73 2.13
CA ILE A 84 4.76 -3.09 1.74
C ILE A 84 5.46 -2.48 2.96
N ASP A 85 4.73 -1.72 3.77
CA ASP A 85 5.25 -1.09 5.00
C ASP A 85 5.81 -2.12 6.01
N ILE A 86 5.05 -3.18 6.29
CA ILE A 86 5.49 -4.27 7.18
C ILE A 86 6.69 -5.02 6.58
N PHE A 87 6.74 -5.20 5.26
CA PHE A 87 7.87 -5.84 4.60
C PHE A 87 9.16 -5.03 4.79
N ILE A 88 9.09 -3.70 4.60
CA ILE A 88 10.23 -2.80 4.81
C ILE A 88 10.71 -2.87 6.26
N GLU A 89 9.78 -2.82 7.21
CA GLU A 89 10.13 -2.87 8.63
C GLU A 89 10.86 -4.17 8.99
N LYS A 90 10.37 -5.31 8.48
CA LYS A 90 10.92 -6.63 8.80
C LYS A 90 12.18 -6.98 8.01
N TYR A 91 12.24 -6.62 6.73
CA TYR A 91 13.24 -7.13 5.79
C TYR A 91 14.01 -6.04 5.05
N GLY A 92 13.64 -4.77 5.20
CA GLY A 92 14.26 -3.65 4.49
C GLY A 92 15.76 -3.53 4.72
N HIS A 93 16.25 -3.96 5.88
CA HIS A 93 17.68 -4.00 6.21
C HIS A 93 18.50 -4.99 5.35
N LEU A 94 17.85 -5.93 4.66
CA LEU A 94 18.50 -6.89 3.77
C LEU A 94 18.83 -6.29 2.39
N PHE A 95 18.28 -5.13 2.08
CA PHE A 95 18.35 -4.51 0.75
C PHE A 95 19.19 -3.22 0.78
N LYS A 96 19.79 -2.88 -0.36
CA LYS A 96 20.52 -1.62 -0.51
C LYS A 96 19.55 -0.45 -0.47
N GLN A 97 19.82 0.49 0.42
CA GLN A 97 19.11 1.76 0.51
C GLN A 97 19.86 2.83 -0.29
N ASP A 98 19.13 3.83 -0.76
CA ASP A 98 19.73 4.99 -1.41
C ASP A 98 20.39 5.94 -0.38
N LYS A 99 20.91 7.07 -0.87
CA LYS A 99 21.56 8.09 -0.03
C LYS A 99 20.64 8.77 1.00
N HIS A 100 19.33 8.59 0.87
CA HIS A 100 18.31 9.10 1.78
C HIS A 100 17.77 8.02 2.73
N GLY A 101 18.29 6.78 2.64
CA GLY A 101 17.80 5.64 3.41
C GLY A 101 16.54 5.01 2.83
N GLU A 102 16.14 5.41 1.62
CA GLU A 102 14.94 4.90 0.97
C GLU A 102 15.24 3.62 0.18
N LEU A 103 14.31 2.66 0.26
CA LEU A 103 14.36 1.44 -0.53
C LEU A 103 13.80 1.69 -1.93
N SER A 104 14.59 1.33 -2.94
CA SER A 104 14.09 1.22 -4.32
C SER A 104 13.46 -0.16 -4.52
N TYR A 105 12.18 -0.21 -4.86
CA TYR A 105 11.49 -1.47 -5.10
C TYR A 105 11.77 -1.97 -6.52
N SER A 106 12.47 -3.10 -6.61
CA SER A 106 12.59 -3.84 -7.86
C SER A 106 11.31 -4.63 -8.16
N LEU A 107 11.12 -5.02 -9.44
CA LEU A 107 10.00 -5.89 -9.81
C LEU A 107 9.99 -7.22 -9.03
N PRO A 108 11.12 -7.95 -8.87
CA PRO A 108 11.17 -9.15 -8.03
C PRO A 108 10.70 -8.91 -6.59
N MET A 109 11.11 -7.79 -5.99
CA MET A 109 10.69 -7.43 -4.64
C MET A 109 9.18 -7.16 -4.57
N LEU A 110 8.63 -6.40 -5.51
CA LEU A 110 7.19 -6.15 -5.57
C LEU A 110 6.39 -7.44 -5.76
N ARG A 111 6.86 -8.38 -6.59
CA ARG A 111 6.24 -9.70 -6.73
C ARG A 111 6.26 -10.48 -5.42
N LYS A 112 7.41 -10.48 -4.72
CA LYS A 112 7.55 -11.14 -3.40
C LYS A 112 6.63 -10.51 -2.34
N ILE A 113 6.45 -9.18 -2.38
CA ILE A 113 5.61 -8.46 -1.41
C ILE A 113 4.12 -8.69 -1.68
N THR A 114 3.72 -8.53 -2.94
CA THR A 114 2.29 -8.49 -3.33
C THR A 114 1.73 -9.88 -3.62
N GLY A 115 2.58 -10.85 -3.94
CA GLY A 115 2.19 -12.17 -4.42
C GLY A 115 1.54 -12.16 -5.81
N LEU A 116 1.62 -11.03 -6.52
CA LEU A 116 1.11 -10.89 -7.88
C LEU A 116 2.16 -11.34 -8.87
N ASP A 117 1.74 -12.14 -9.85
CA ASP A 117 2.54 -12.43 -11.04
C ASP A 117 2.40 -11.22 -11.98
N LEU A 118 3.27 -10.21 -11.78
CA LEU A 118 3.25 -8.92 -12.50
C LEU A 118 3.69 -9.05 -13.95
#